data_AF-A0A0R3PY84-F1
#
_entry.id   AF-A0A0R3PY84-F1
#
_cell.length_a   1.000
_cell.length_b   1.000
_cell.length_c   1.000
_cell.angle_alpha   90.00
_cell.angle_beta   90.00
_cell.angle_gamma   90.00
#
_symmetry.space_group_name_H-M   'P 1'
#
loop_
_entity.id
_entity.type
_entity.pdbx_description
1 polymer ?
#
loop_
_entity_poly.entity_id
_entity_poly.type
_entity_poly.pdbx_seq_one_letter_code
_entity_poly.pdbx_strand_id
1 'polypeptide(L)'
;MSHLGRPDGRKNMKYTLAPVADELKKLLNKEVKFLEDCVGDQVESAVADPAPGSVFLLENLRFHVEEEGKCVNESGEKIKASPESIEKFRASLTKLGDIYVNDAFGTAHRAHRFISSSKLLSLNDRCTIPTNTWFSVRWLV
;
A
#
# COMPACT_ATOMS: atom_id res chain seq x y z
N MET A 1 -0.13 -4.44 -1.49
CA MET A 1 -0.08 -3.53 -0.31
C MET A 1 -1.01 -4.11 0.73
N SER A 2 -0.61 -4.25 2.00
CA SER A 2 -1.45 -4.94 2.99
C SER A 2 -1.27 -4.40 4.41
N HIS A 3 -2.06 -4.93 5.33
CA HIS A 3 -1.90 -4.72 6.76
C HIS A 3 -2.05 -6.04 7.51
N LEU A 4 -1.39 -6.13 8.66
CA LEU A 4 -1.47 -7.28 9.55
C LEU A 4 -1.78 -6.83 10.97
N GLY A 5 -2.72 -7.51 11.63
CA GLY A 5 -3.07 -7.24 13.03
C GLY A 5 -3.61 -5.83 13.30
N ARG A 6 -3.41 -5.35 14.53
CA ARG A 6 -3.78 -4.00 14.99
C ARG A 6 -2.58 -3.35 15.67
N PRO A 7 -1.69 -2.72 14.90
CA PRO A 7 -0.53 -2.01 15.43
C PRO A 7 -0.84 -0.57 15.90
N ASP A 8 -2.10 -0.12 15.78
CA ASP A 8 -2.58 1.20 16.23
C ASP A 8 -1.69 2.37 15.79
N GLY A 9 -1.24 2.37 14.52
CA GLY A 9 -0.46 3.46 13.94
C GLY A 9 0.97 3.55 14.47
N ARG A 10 1.54 2.43 14.90
CA ARG A 10 2.92 2.35 15.42
C ARG A 10 3.68 1.21 14.78
N LYS A 11 4.96 1.42 14.50
CA LYS A 11 5.84 0.36 13.98
C LYS A 11 6.04 -0.70 15.07
N ASN A 12 5.48 -1.88 14.84
CA ASN A 12 5.61 -3.03 15.74
C ASN A 12 6.05 -4.25 14.93
N MET A 13 7.29 -4.70 15.15
CA MET A 13 7.90 -5.81 14.42
C MET A 13 7.15 -7.14 14.59
N LYS A 14 6.30 -7.29 15.61
CA LYS A 14 5.41 -8.45 15.71
C LYS A 14 4.41 -8.55 14.54
N TYR A 15 4.04 -7.40 13.95
CA TYR A 15 3.07 -7.30 12.87
C TYR A 15 3.72 -6.90 11.53
N THR A 16 5.04 -7.11 11.39
CA THR A 16 5.74 -6.91 10.12
C THR A 16 5.26 -7.90 9.06
N LEU A 17 5.29 -7.47 7.80
CA LEU A 17 5.03 -8.31 6.64
C LEU A 17 6.28 -8.98 6.07
N ALA A 18 7.46 -8.79 6.66
CA ALA A 18 8.70 -9.45 6.25
C ALA A 18 8.56 -10.99 6.06
N PRO A 19 7.98 -11.77 7.00
CA PRO A 19 7.82 -13.22 6.78
C PRO A 19 6.84 -13.56 5.66
N VAL A 20 5.90 -12.66 5.34
CA VAL A 20 4.97 -12.82 4.21
C VAL A 20 5.70 -12.62 2.89
N ALA A 21 6.67 -11.69 2.83
CA ALA A 21 7.51 -11.50 1.64
C ALA A 21 8.27 -12.77 1.26
N ASP A 22 8.86 -13.44 2.27
CA ASP A 22 9.61 -14.67 2.09
C ASP A 22 8.74 -15.81 1.57
N GLU A 23 7.51 -15.93 2.08
CA GLU A 23 6.58 -16.97 1.64
C GLU A 23 6.05 -16.67 0.23
N LEU A 24 5.72 -15.41 -0.07
CA LEU A 24 5.29 -14.97 -1.39
C LEU A 24 6.37 -15.24 -2.45
N LYS A 25 7.63 -15.00 -2.11
CA LYS A 25 8.79 -15.32 -2.96
C LYS A 25 8.84 -16.79 -3.35
N LYS A 26 8.56 -17.71 -2.41
CA LYS A 26 8.51 -19.16 -2.69
C LYS A 26 7.32 -19.51 -3.58
N LEU A 27 6.13 -18.99 -3.28
CA LEU A 27 4.91 -19.31 -4.02
C LEU A 27 4.92 -18.79 -5.46
N LEU A 28 5.45 -17.58 -5.67
CA LEU A 28 5.56 -16.98 -7.01
C LEU A 28 6.78 -17.47 -7.79
N ASN A 29 7.73 -18.14 -7.12
CA ASN A 29 9.03 -18.51 -7.67
C ASN A 29 9.75 -17.33 -8.37
N LYS A 30 9.62 -16.14 -7.77
CA LYS A 30 10.15 -14.87 -8.28
C LYS A 30 10.69 -14.05 -7.12
N GLU A 31 11.66 -13.19 -7.42
CA GLU A 31 12.18 -12.26 -6.41
C GLU A 31 11.09 -11.26 -6.00
N VAL A 32 10.80 -11.23 -4.71
CA VAL A 32 9.93 -10.23 -4.07
C VAL A 32 10.83 -9.32 -3.24
N LYS A 33 10.85 -8.04 -3.57
CA LYS A 33 11.60 -7.02 -2.83
C LYS A 33 10.73 -6.47 -1.72
N PHE A 34 11.14 -6.70 -0.48
CA PHE A 34 10.47 -6.14 0.69
C PHE A 34 10.99 -4.74 0.97
N LEU A 35 10.08 -3.78 1.15
CA LEU A 35 10.40 -2.41 1.56
C LEU A 35 9.96 -2.20 3.01
N GLU A 36 10.85 -1.65 3.84
CA GLU A 36 10.63 -1.49 5.29
C GLU A 36 9.61 -0.41 5.67
N ASP A 37 9.10 0.30 4.67
CA ASP A 37 8.06 1.31 4.80
C ASP A 37 7.11 1.25 3.58
N CYS A 38 5.95 1.88 3.71
CA CYS A 38 4.96 2.01 2.64
C CYS A 38 4.94 3.39 1.97
N VAL A 39 5.53 4.40 2.60
CA VAL A 39 5.63 5.76 2.08
C VAL A 39 7.03 6.33 2.34
N GLY A 40 7.40 7.36 1.58
CA GLY A 40 8.67 8.09 1.73
C GLY A 40 9.62 7.92 0.55
N ASP A 41 10.65 8.75 0.52
CA ASP A 41 11.54 8.91 -0.64
C ASP A 41 12.26 7.61 -1.02
N GLN A 42 12.58 6.75 -0.04
CA GLN A 42 13.20 5.45 -0.30
C GLN A 42 12.27 4.51 -1.06
N VAL A 43 10.97 4.51 -0.72
CA VAL A 43 9.96 3.71 -1.40
C VAL A 43 9.69 4.28 -2.80
N GLU A 44 9.53 5.60 -2.89
CA GLU A 44 9.34 6.28 -4.19
C GLU A 44 10.53 6.01 -5.13
N SER A 45 11.77 6.06 -4.63
CA SER A 45 12.97 5.77 -5.40
C SER A 45 13.09 4.31 -5.82
N ALA A 46 12.76 3.37 -4.93
CA ALA A 46 12.80 1.93 -5.24
C ALA A 46 11.77 1.52 -6.30
N VAL A 47 10.64 2.23 -6.35
CA VAL A 47 9.52 1.97 -7.26
C VAL A 47 9.56 2.90 -8.50
N ALA A 48 10.49 3.84 -8.60
CA ALA A 48 10.58 4.78 -9.72
C ALA A 48 10.85 4.08 -11.06
N ASP A 49 11.85 3.19 -11.11
CA ASP A 49 12.25 2.49 -12.34
C ASP A 49 12.66 1.02 -12.07
N PRO A 50 11.70 0.13 -11.78
CA PRO A 50 12.00 -1.26 -11.57
C PRO A 50 12.03 -2.04 -12.88
N ALA A 51 12.86 -3.08 -12.93
CA ALA A 51 12.88 -4.01 -14.05
C ALA A 51 11.46 -4.61 -14.29
N PRO A 52 11.04 -4.82 -15.55
CA PRO A 52 9.74 -5.40 -15.87
C PRO A 52 9.50 -6.72 -15.14
N GLY A 53 8.34 -6.87 -14.53
CA GLY A 53 7.98 -8.07 -13.76
C GLY A 53 8.56 -8.13 -12.34
N SER A 54 9.22 -7.07 -11.85
CA SER A 54 9.61 -6.94 -10.44
C SER A 54 8.38 -6.88 -9.53
N VAL A 55 8.44 -7.57 -8.41
CA VAL A 55 7.39 -7.58 -7.39
C VAL A 55 7.92 -6.91 -6.13
N PHE A 56 7.17 -5.94 -5.61
CA PHE A 56 7.49 -5.25 -4.37
C PHE A 56 6.41 -5.50 -3.34
N LEU A 57 6.81 -5.83 -2.12
CA LEU A 57 5.92 -5.87 -0.97
C LEU A 57 6.29 -4.72 -0.03
N LEU A 58 5.33 -3.82 0.17
CA LEU A 58 5.46 -2.73 1.14
C LEU A 58 5.19 -3.25 2.56
N GLU A 59 5.77 -2.57 3.55
CA GLU A 59 5.46 -2.82 4.95
C GLU A 59 3.99 -2.50 5.30
N ASN A 60 3.57 -2.96 6.46
CA ASN A 60 2.23 -2.84 7.01
C ASN A 60 1.71 -1.39 7.03
N LEU A 61 0.65 -1.13 6.26
CA LEU A 61 0.02 0.18 6.14
C LEU A 61 -0.51 0.73 7.47
N ARG A 62 -0.93 -0.14 8.41
CA ARG A 62 -1.44 0.28 9.72
C ARG A 62 -0.35 0.75 10.68
N PHE A 63 0.93 0.71 10.28
CA PHE A 63 1.98 1.40 11.02
C PHE A 63 1.86 2.92 10.93
N HIS A 64 1.11 3.43 9.94
CA HIS A 64 0.80 4.85 9.79
C HIS A 64 -0.61 5.14 10.31
N VAL A 65 -0.74 6.13 11.19
CA VAL A 65 -2.02 6.54 11.80
C VAL A 65 -2.99 7.07 10.73
N GLU A 66 -2.42 7.64 9.67
CA GLU A 66 -3.07 8.20 8.51
C GLU A 66 -3.98 7.18 7.79
N GLU A 67 -3.64 5.89 7.85
CA GLU A 67 -4.38 4.83 7.15
C GLU A 67 -5.75 4.56 7.76
N GLU A 68 -5.84 4.43 9.09
CA GLU A 68 -7.13 4.26 9.79
C GLU A 68 -7.76 5.61 10.14
N GLY A 69 -6.98 6.70 10.10
CA GLY A 69 -7.37 8.06 10.47
C GLY A 69 -7.65 8.25 11.97
N LYS A 70 -7.57 7.18 12.75
CA LYS A 70 -7.74 7.11 14.20
C LYS A 70 -6.82 6.02 14.73
N CYS A 71 -6.09 6.30 15.80
CA CYS A 71 -5.35 5.29 16.54
C CYS A 71 -5.56 5.44 18.04
N VAL A 72 -5.13 4.43 18.79
CA VAL A 72 -5.13 4.45 20.25
C VAL A 72 -3.68 4.52 20.71
N ASN A 73 -3.34 5.47 21.57
CA ASN A 73 -2.00 5.53 22.15
C ASN A 73 -1.83 4.50 23.28
N GLU A 74 -0.60 4.35 23.77
CA GLU A 74 -0.25 3.52 24.94
C GLU A 74 -1.13 3.80 26.17
N SER A 75 -1.62 5.03 26.30
CA SER A 75 -2.48 5.49 27.41
C SER A 75 -3.98 5.27 27.15
N GLY A 76 -4.36 4.65 26.03
CA GLY A 76 -5.76 4.36 25.68
C GLY A 76 -6.52 5.53 25.04
N GLU A 77 -5.84 6.65 24.75
CA GLU A 77 -6.46 7.84 24.17
C GLU A 77 -6.56 7.73 22.65
N LYS A 78 -7.69 8.20 22.12
CA LYS A 78 -7.97 8.19 20.68
C LYS A 78 -7.34 9.40 20.02
N ILE A 79 -6.25 9.17 19.29
CA ILE A 79 -5.62 10.18 18.44
C ILE A 79 -6.28 10.11 17.06
N LYS A 80 -6.57 11.28 16.48
CA LYS A 80 -7.04 11.39 15.09
C LYS A 80 -5.94 12.02 14.24
N ALA A 81 -5.68 11.44 13.07
CA ALA A 81 -4.79 12.06 12.10
C ALA A 81 -5.42 13.36 11.56
N SER A 82 -4.57 14.34 11.24
CA SER A 82 -5.04 15.57 10.60
C SER A 82 -5.46 15.28 9.16
N PRO A 83 -6.45 16.00 8.61
CA PRO A 83 -6.87 15.81 7.22
C PRO A 83 -5.72 16.04 6.23
N GLU A 84 -4.80 16.97 6.54
CA GLU A 84 -3.63 17.26 5.72
C GLU A 84 -2.61 16.12 5.70
N SER A 85 -2.35 15.46 6.85
CA SER A 85 -1.42 14.31 6.88
C SER A 85 -2.00 13.12 6.13
N ILE A 86 -3.31 12.91 6.24
CA ILE A 86 -4.03 11.89 5.45
C ILE A 86 -3.91 12.18 3.95
N GLU A 87 -4.07 13.43 3.52
CA GLU A 87 -3.96 13.80 2.11
C GLU A 87 -2.54 13.60 1.57
N LYS A 88 -1.51 13.97 2.34
CA LYS A 88 -0.10 13.70 1.98
C LYS A 88 0.19 12.21 1.88
N PHE A 89 -0.27 11.42 2.84
CA PHE A 89 -0.11 9.96 2.83
C PHE A 89 -0.75 9.33 1.59
N ARG A 90 -1.97 9.76 1.27
CA ARG A 90 -2.68 9.33 0.05
C ARG A 90 -1.93 9.72 -1.22
N ALA A 91 -1.40 10.95 -1.28
CA ALA A 91 -0.64 11.41 -2.43
C ALA A 91 0.62 10.56 -2.65
N SER A 92 1.36 10.25 -1.58
CA SER A 92 2.52 9.36 -1.66
C SER A 92 2.16 7.95 -2.16
N LEU A 93 1.09 7.34 -1.65
CA LEU A 93 0.65 6.03 -2.14
C LEU A 93 0.20 6.04 -3.61
N THR A 94 -0.46 7.12 -4.03
CA THR A 94 -0.95 7.30 -5.41
C THR A 94 0.21 7.41 -6.40
N LYS A 95 1.36 7.96 -6.00
CA LYS A 95 2.54 8.04 -6.87
C LYS A 95 3.19 6.70 -7.18
N LEU A 96 2.93 5.66 -6.38
CA LEU A 96 3.63 4.37 -6.51
C LEU A 96 3.15 3.54 -7.73
N GLY A 97 2.04 3.91 -8.36
CA GLY A 97 1.57 3.22 -9.56
C GLY A 97 0.50 3.97 -10.32
N ASP A 98 0.21 3.46 -11.52
CA ASP A 98 -0.78 4.04 -12.43
C ASP A 98 -2.14 3.33 -12.38
N ILE A 99 -2.12 2.02 -12.09
CA ILE A 99 -3.32 1.16 -11.99
C ILE A 99 -3.46 0.58 -10.57
N TYR A 100 -4.67 0.69 -10.01
CA TYR A 100 -5.01 0.17 -8.70
C TYR A 100 -5.93 -1.04 -8.84
N VAL A 101 -5.55 -2.16 -8.25
CA VAL A 101 -6.38 -3.36 -8.13
C VAL A 101 -6.59 -3.63 -6.65
N ASN A 102 -7.85 -3.75 -6.23
CA ASN A 102 -8.20 -4.09 -4.85
C ASN A 102 -8.62 -5.56 -4.77
N ASP A 103 -7.74 -6.39 -4.20
CA ASP A 103 -8.01 -7.80 -3.90
C ASP A 103 -8.16 -8.05 -2.39
N ALA A 104 -8.74 -7.08 -1.66
CA ALA A 104 -8.93 -7.13 -0.22
C ALA A 104 -10.39 -6.86 0.18
N PHE A 105 -11.30 -7.75 -0.24
CA PHE A 105 -12.75 -7.63 0.04
C PHE A 105 -13.07 -7.49 1.54
N GLY A 106 -12.32 -8.20 2.39
CA GLY A 106 -12.48 -8.17 3.85
C GLY A 106 -12.35 -6.78 4.46
N THR A 107 -11.72 -5.84 3.76
CA THR A 107 -11.59 -4.44 4.18
C THR A 107 -12.39 -3.44 3.36
N ALA A 108 -13.05 -3.88 2.28
CA ALA A 108 -13.85 -3.01 1.41
C ALA A 108 -14.99 -2.29 2.16
N HIS A 109 -15.53 -2.92 3.22
CA HIS A 109 -16.56 -2.33 4.07
C HIS A 109 -16.06 -1.17 4.95
N ARG A 110 -14.74 -0.97 5.04
CA ARG A 110 -14.14 0.08 5.85
C ARG A 110 -13.68 1.22 4.97
N ALA A 111 -14.00 2.44 5.39
CA ALA A 111 -13.47 3.66 4.77
C ALA A 111 -12.00 3.91 5.18
N HIS A 112 -11.16 2.88 5.09
CA HIS A 112 -9.72 3.00 5.27
C HIS A 112 -9.13 3.79 4.09
N ARG A 113 -8.06 4.54 4.34
CA ARG A 113 -7.62 5.57 3.39
C ARG A 113 -6.99 4.98 2.13
N PHE A 114 -6.37 3.80 2.21
CA PHE A 114 -5.95 3.03 1.03
C PHE A 114 -7.11 2.62 0.11
N ILE A 115 -8.25 2.21 0.69
CA ILE A 115 -9.40 1.67 -0.07
C ILE A 115 -10.28 2.78 -0.62
N SER A 116 -10.46 3.85 0.14
CA SER A 116 -11.41 4.92 -0.16
C SER A 116 -10.88 6.00 -1.11
N SER A 117 -9.60 5.96 -1.49
CA SER A 117 -8.91 7.15 -2.02
C SER A 117 -8.02 6.91 -3.22
N SER A 118 -8.14 5.76 -3.88
CA SER A 118 -7.46 5.50 -5.16
C SER A 118 -8.00 6.46 -6.21
N LYS A 119 -7.39 7.64 -6.31
CA LYS A 119 -7.52 8.56 -7.46
C LYS A 119 -6.66 8.08 -8.64
N LEU A 120 -5.99 6.94 -8.49
CA LEU A 120 -5.57 6.08 -9.59
C LEU A 120 -6.79 5.72 -10.43
N LEU A 121 -6.62 5.55 -11.75
CA LEU A 121 -7.72 5.15 -12.63
C LEU A 121 -8.45 3.94 -12.04
N SER A 122 -9.62 4.18 -11.45
CA SER A 122 -10.62 3.16 -11.23
C SER A 122 -10.94 2.60 -12.60
N LEU A 123 -10.73 1.31 -12.82
CA LEU A 123 -11.02 0.60 -14.07
C LEU A 123 -12.48 0.76 -14.54
N ASN A 124 -13.36 1.40 -13.76
CA ASN A 124 -14.70 1.79 -14.16
C ASN A 124 -14.78 3.05 -15.04
N ASP A 125 -13.74 3.89 -15.10
CA ASP A 125 -13.78 5.15 -15.86
C ASP A 125 -12.75 5.15 -17.01
N ARG A 126 -13.24 4.74 -18.19
CA ARG A 126 -12.63 4.80 -19.55
C ARG A 126 -11.96 3.53 -20.05
N CYS A 127 -12.78 2.73 -20.73
CA CYS A 127 -12.39 1.69 -21.67
C CYS A 127 -11.93 2.32 -23.01
N THR A 128 -10.74 2.93 -23.04
CA THR A 128 -10.00 3.18 -24.30
C THR A 128 -8.51 3.23 -23.99
N ILE A 129 -7.84 2.08 -24.07
CA ILE A 129 -6.37 2.00 -24.00
C ILE A 129 -5.88 2.07 -25.47
N PRO A 130 -5.06 3.07 -25.86
CA PRO A 130 -4.46 3.11 -27.18
C PRO A 130 -3.47 1.95 -27.36
N THR A 131 -3.49 1.32 -28.52
CA THR A 131 -2.86 0.03 -28.86
C THR A 131 -1.32 -0.02 -28.85
N ASN A 132 -0.63 0.99 -28.31
CA ASN A 132 0.84 1.05 -28.23
C ASN A 132 1.38 1.27 -26.81
N THR A 133 0.55 1.16 -25.78
CA THR A 133 1.01 1.29 -24.39
C THR A 133 1.36 -0.07 -23.82
N TRP A 134 2.65 -0.24 -23.52
CA TRP A 134 3.25 -1.42 -22.93
C TRP A 134 2.52 -1.79 -21.62
N PHE A 135 1.96 -2.99 -21.55
CA PHE A 135 1.33 -3.54 -20.34
C PHE A 135 2.41 -3.86 -19.30
N SER A 136 2.77 -2.89 -18.46
CA SER A 136 3.38 -3.18 -17.16
C SER A 136 2.26 -3.39 -16.15
N VAL A 137 1.71 -4.60 -16.11
CA VAL A 137 0.77 -4.98 -15.04
C VAL A 137 1.57 -5.07 -13.75
N ARG A 138 1.61 -3.96 -13.03
CA ARG A 138 2.21 -3.83 -11.70
C ARG A 138 1.28 -4.54 -10.72
N TRP A 139 1.48 -5.86 -10.57
CA TRP A 139 0.75 -6.66 -9.60
C TRP A 139 1.18 -6.24 -8.19
N LEU A 140 0.31 -5.49 -7.52
CA LEU A 140 0.35 -5.31 -6.09
C LEU A 140 -0.70 -6.24 -5.50
N VAL A 141 -0.27 -7.43 -5.09
CA VAL A 141 -1.05 -8.33 -4.24
C VAL A 141 -1.22 -7.70 -2.84
#